data_AF-A0A5C5VJV0-F1
#
_entry.id   AF-A0A5C5VJV0-F1
#
_cell.length_a   1.000
_cell.length_b   1.000
_cell.length_c   1.000
_cell.angle_alpha   90.00
_cell.angle_beta   90.00
_cell.angle_gamma   90.00
#
_symmetry.space_group_name_H-M   'P 1'
#
loop_
_entity.id
_entity.type
_entity.pdbx_description
1 polymer ?
#
loop_
_entity_poly.entity_id
_entity_poly.type
_entity_poly.pdbx_seq_one_letter_code
_entity_poly.pdbx_strand_id
1 'polypeptide(L)'
;MREILFQYESINPSTWAYVASLLAIGLYFKFNRVWSVRNLDIFLIILLAPGMLMVHFGQQKILESSQPVIAMVNPDAPPDGPGSELPVPPSAELSDSFDLEPDKEPELAEVVPLPEQPSDFDQQEEDRIKARELGRQLEKYGYIWLFCLSGLIVVRLFIDPTMVRRPMLEPNVTVGAMMFMSIALFTFLISNIIVGRPSDADVRGIRAAEIMLASGDSEEVEKSLRHFGPGYRLLSFLPRIPTSQFAQAEAPTDEEAKSQRIIVILTKLVAILSNLALLVGVVLIGYRHFENLSMGIGAAFLYLLLPYTALYTGRVDHVLPGALLVWAILCYRRPMWAGIFLGLAIGTVYYPLFLLPLWVSFYWQRGVVRFALGVAAMLVLLVLTLAIVAPNVTTFLNQFSAMFGLWSPRSEGFTGFWNYFIYSNDFRIPILVAFVICACGLAFWPAQKNLGTMLSCSAAIMLAAQFWHANDGTTYLAWYMPLLLLTVFRPNLEDRVALHVIGEGWLPRRMTVAKEEKKAA
;
A
#
# COMPACT_ATOMS: atom_id res chain seq x y z
N MET A 1 -8.84 19.34 17.19
CA MET A 1 -8.42 19.66 15.79
C MET A 1 -9.53 20.23 14.92
N ARG A 2 -10.81 19.84 15.07
CA ARG A 2 -11.93 20.58 14.43
C ARG A 2 -12.00 22.06 14.87
N GLU A 3 -11.51 22.36 16.07
CA GLU A 3 -11.36 23.73 16.59
C GLU A 3 -10.32 24.58 15.85
N ILE A 4 -9.34 23.95 15.17
CA ILE A 4 -8.28 24.66 14.41
C ILE A 4 -8.59 24.64 12.90
N LEU A 5 -9.16 23.53 12.41
CA LEU A 5 -9.57 23.33 11.02
C LEU A 5 -11.09 23.48 10.90
N PHE A 6 -11.58 24.71 11.07
CA PHE A 6 -13.01 25.02 11.01
C PHE A 6 -13.58 24.63 9.63
N GLN A 7 -14.65 23.81 9.61
CA GLN A 7 -15.30 23.30 8.38
C GLN A 7 -14.41 22.54 7.39
N TYR A 8 -13.31 21.91 7.85
CA TYR A 8 -12.52 21.06 6.96
C TYR A 8 -13.29 19.78 6.58
N GLU A 9 -13.63 19.68 5.30
CA GLU A 9 -14.17 18.48 4.68
C GLU A 9 -13.11 17.86 3.75
N SER A 10 -12.96 16.54 3.82
CA SER A 10 -12.11 15.81 2.88
C SER A 10 -12.68 15.93 1.47
N ILE A 11 -11.84 16.20 0.48
CA ILE A 11 -12.26 16.30 -0.92
C ILE A 11 -12.80 14.94 -1.38
N ASN A 12 -13.97 14.96 -2.04
CA ASN A 12 -14.54 13.75 -2.64
C ASN A 12 -13.52 13.08 -3.59
N PRO A 13 -13.28 11.76 -3.48
CA PRO A 13 -12.30 11.06 -4.31
C PRO A 13 -12.48 11.25 -5.82
N SER A 14 -13.73 11.36 -6.28
CA SER A 14 -14.02 11.59 -7.71
C SER A 14 -13.53 12.97 -8.17
N THR A 15 -13.81 14.02 -7.40
CA THR A 15 -13.34 15.38 -7.67
C THR A 15 -11.82 15.43 -7.72
N TRP A 16 -11.14 14.80 -6.75
CA TRP A 16 -9.69 14.70 -6.75
C TRP A 16 -9.17 14.03 -8.02
N ALA A 17 -9.75 12.88 -8.39
CA ALA A 17 -9.34 12.13 -9.57
C ALA A 17 -9.49 12.94 -10.87
N TYR A 18 -10.60 13.65 -11.06
CA TYR A 18 -10.81 14.46 -12.27
C TYR A 18 -9.84 15.64 -12.33
N VAL A 19 -9.73 16.42 -11.26
CA VAL A 19 -8.84 17.59 -11.21
C VAL A 19 -7.38 17.16 -11.36
N ALA A 20 -6.96 16.11 -10.66
CA ALA A 20 -5.60 15.59 -10.76
C ALA A 20 -5.28 15.04 -12.15
N SER A 21 -6.24 14.37 -12.82
CA SER A 21 -6.04 13.88 -14.19
C SER A 21 -5.86 15.03 -15.18
N LEU A 22 -6.69 16.07 -15.08
CA LEU A 22 -6.57 17.27 -15.92
C LEU A 22 -5.24 18.00 -15.67
N LEU A 23 -4.83 18.14 -14.40
CA LEU A 23 -3.53 18.72 -14.05
C LEU A 23 -2.37 17.85 -14.56
N ALA A 24 -2.44 16.53 -14.43
CA ALA A 24 -1.43 15.63 -14.96
C ALA A 24 -1.28 15.78 -16.48
N ILE A 25 -2.38 15.88 -17.22
CA ILE A 25 -2.35 16.14 -18.66
C ILE A 25 -1.73 17.51 -18.94
N GLY A 26 -2.23 18.59 -18.33
CA GLY A 26 -1.73 19.94 -18.60
C GLY A 26 -0.24 20.11 -18.29
N LEU A 27 0.23 19.51 -17.20
CA LEU A 27 1.58 19.73 -16.68
C LEU A 27 2.62 18.75 -17.25
N TYR A 28 2.23 17.58 -17.74
CA TYR A 28 3.17 16.54 -18.18
C TYR A 28 2.97 16.07 -19.62
N PHE A 29 1.83 16.32 -20.25
CA PHE A 29 1.59 15.90 -21.63
C PHE A 29 2.33 16.82 -22.61
N LYS A 30 2.95 16.25 -23.66
CA LYS A 30 3.49 17.02 -24.80
C LYS A 30 2.53 16.91 -25.98
N PHE A 31 1.78 17.99 -26.25
CA PHE A 31 0.79 18.04 -27.33
C PHE A 31 1.42 17.95 -28.73
N ASN A 32 2.63 18.49 -28.93
CA ASN A 32 3.32 18.42 -30.22
C ASN A 32 3.75 16.98 -30.62
N ARG A 33 3.73 16.02 -29.69
CA ARG A 33 4.12 14.63 -29.95
C ARG A 33 3.24 13.65 -29.16
N VAL A 34 1.96 13.60 -29.55
CA VAL A 34 0.91 12.80 -28.92
C VAL A 34 1.35 11.34 -28.71
N TRP A 35 1.85 10.66 -29.75
CA TRP A 35 2.22 9.24 -29.74
C TRP A 35 3.61 8.93 -29.17
N SER A 36 4.07 9.68 -28.16
CA SER A 36 5.34 9.39 -27.50
C SER A 36 5.19 8.38 -26.37
N VAL A 37 6.22 7.56 -26.13
CA VAL A 37 6.26 6.61 -24.99
C VAL A 37 6.01 7.32 -23.66
N ARG A 38 6.56 8.52 -23.49
CA ARG A 38 6.31 9.42 -22.36
C ARG A 38 4.82 9.71 -22.15
N ASN A 39 4.11 10.10 -23.20
CA ASN A 39 2.68 10.41 -23.10
C ASN A 39 1.86 9.14 -22.85
N LEU A 40 2.28 8.00 -23.42
CA LEU A 40 1.70 6.69 -23.08
C LEU A 40 1.83 6.40 -21.59
N ASP A 41 2.98 6.67 -20.98
CA ASP A 41 3.19 6.46 -19.54
C ASP A 41 2.25 7.32 -18.69
N ILE A 42 2.11 8.60 -19.03
CA ILE A 42 1.16 9.51 -18.34
C ILE A 42 -0.27 9.02 -18.51
N PHE A 43 -0.64 8.57 -19.71
CA PHE A 43 -1.98 8.05 -19.98
C PHE A 43 -2.25 6.78 -19.16
N LEU A 44 -1.33 5.81 -19.14
CA LEU A 44 -1.45 4.59 -18.34
C LEU A 44 -1.59 4.91 -16.84
N ILE A 45 -0.85 5.90 -16.33
CA ILE A 45 -0.94 6.35 -14.94
C ILE A 45 -2.31 6.97 -14.63
N ILE A 46 -2.80 7.86 -15.51
CA ILE A 46 -4.12 8.50 -15.33
C ILE A 46 -5.25 7.48 -15.39
N LEU A 47 -5.14 6.47 -16.27
CA LEU A 47 -6.13 5.41 -16.39
C LEU A 47 -6.23 4.53 -15.14
N LEU A 48 -5.34 4.64 -14.15
CA LEU A 48 -5.54 3.96 -12.87
C LEU A 48 -6.72 4.57 -12.10
N ALA A 49 -7.07 5.84 -12.35
CA ALA A 49 -8.08 6.57 -11.60
C ALA A 49 -9.48 5.95 -11.67
N PRO A 50 -10.06 5.64 -12.85
CA PRO A 50 -11.40 5.09 -12.93
C PRO A 50 -11.53 3.75 -12.21
N GLY A 51 -10.56 2.85 -12.39
CA GLY A 51 -10.56 1.54 -11.71
C GLY A 51 -10.51 1.67 -10.19
N MET A 52 -9.67 2.58 -9.67
CA MET A 52 -9.58 2.86 -8.23
C MET A 52 -10.89 3.42 -7.65
N LEU A 53 -11.55 4.33 -8.38
CA LEU A 53 -12.85 4.87 -7.95
C LEU A 53 -13.95 3.82 -7.98
N MET A 54 -13.99 2.97 -9.01
CA MET A 54 -14.96 1.87 -9.11
C MET A 54 -14.84 0.89 -7.94
N VAL A 55 -13.60 0.51 -7.57
CA VAL A 55 -13.36 -0.33 -6.38
C VAL A 55 -13.79 0.40 -5.12
N HIS A 56 -13.36 1.64 -4.91
CA HIS A 56 -13.67 2.40 -3.69
C HIS A 56 -15.17 2.61 -3.47
N PHE A 57 -15.88 3.10 -4.49
CA PHE A 57 -17.33 3.32 -4.39
C PHE A 57 -18.13 2.02 -4.39
N GLY A 58 -17.62 0.97 -5.04
CA GLY A 58 -18.21 -0.38 -4.96
C GLY A 58 -18.19 -0.91 -3.53
N GLN A 59 -17.01 -0.86 -2.89
CA GLN A 59 -16.82 -1.25 -1.49
C GLN A 59 -17.68 -0.41 -0.54
N GLN A 60 -17.71 0.90 -0.73
CA GLN A 60 -18.55 1.80 0.06
C GLN A 60 -20.03 1.41 -0.01
N LYS A 61 -20.57 1.18 -1.21
CA LYS A 61 -21.98 0.77 -1.37
C LYS A 61 -22.29 -0.57 -0.71
N ILE A 62 -21.38 -1.53 -0.81
CA ILE A 62 -21.53 -2.84 -0.16
C ILE A 62 -21.59 -2.66 1.36
N LEU A 63 -20.71 -1.83 1.93
CA LEU A 63 -20.69 -1.54 3.38
C LEU A 63 -21.97 -0.83 3.84
N GLU A 64 -22.40 0.22 3.13
CA GLU A 64 -23.64 0.95 3.43
C GLU A 64 -24.87 0.04 3.37
N SER A 65 -24.94 -0.85 2.38
CA SER A 65 -26.04 -1.83 2.29
C SER A 65 -26.05 -2.86 3.41
N SER A 66 -24.91 -3.13 4.04
CA SER A 66 -24.75 -4.18 5.06
C SER A 66 -24.99 -3.69 6.50
N GLN A 67 -25.06 -2.38 6.75
CA GLN A 67 -25.36 -1.83 8.08
C GLN A 67 -26.87 -1.93 8.41
N PRO A 68 -27.27 -2.40 9.60
CA PRO A 68 -28.65 -2.32 10.07
C PRO A 68 -29.04 -0.85 10.35
N VAL A 69 -30.30 -0.48 10.13
CA VAL A 69 -30.86 0.90 10.11
C VAL A 69 -30.81 1.66 11.48
N ILE A 70 -30.10 1.17 12.48
CA ILE A 70 -30.23 1.65 13.88
C ILE A 70 -29.64 3.06 14.13
N ALA A 71 -28.90 3.66 13.19
CA ALA A 71 -28.22 4.95 13.44
C ALA A 71 -29.00 6.21 13.05
N MET A 72 -30.33 6.25 13.22
CA MET A 72 -31.06 7.53 13.34
C MET A 72 -31.60 7.67 14.76
N VAL A 73 -30.73 8.01 15.70
CA VAL A 73 -31.13 8.46 17.04
C VAL A 73 -31.95 9.74 16.88
N ASN A 74 -33.23 9.66 17.24
CA ASN A 74 -34.15 10.77 17.31
C ASN A 74 -33.60 11.83 18.29
N PRO A 75 -33.32 13.08 17.86
CA PRO A 75 -32.71 14.10 18.72
C PRO A 75 -33.58 14.55 19.91
N ASP A 76 -34.87 14.20 19.91
CA ASP A 76 -35.87 14.75 20.83
C ASP A 76 -36.30 13.79 21.96
N ALA A 77 -35.61 12.67 22.18
CA ALA A 77 -35.94 11.75 23.28
C ALA A 77 -35.48 12.34 24.65
N PRO A 78 -36.38 12.51 25.65
CA PRO A 78 -36.00 13.07 26.94
C PRO A 78 -35.11 12.12 27.75
N PRO A 79 -34.16 12.63 28.55
CA PRO A 79 -33.34 11.79 29.40
C PRO A 79 -34.11 11.38 30.66
N ASP A 80 -33.88 10.14 31.07
CA ASP A 80 -34.12 9.56 32.40
C ASP A 80 -35.55 9.10 32.75
N GLY A 81 -35.69 7.77 32.78
CA GLY A 81 -36.65 7.03 33.62
C GLY A 81 -35.92 5.86 34.30
N PRO A 82 -36.05 5.66 35.62
CA PRO A 82 -35.28 4.65 36.34
C PRO A 82 -35.94 3.27 36.16
N GLY A 83 -35.31 2.38 35.39
CA GLY A 83 -35.84 1.03 35.21
C GLY A 83 -35.23 0.14 34.13
N SER A 84 -34.22 0.58 33.36
CA SER A 84 -33.52 -0.31 32.42
C SER A 84 -32.35 -1.02 33.11
N GLU A 85 -32.60 -2.19 33.67
CA GLU A 85 -31.54 -3.17 33.90
C GLU A 85 -30.84 -3.44 32.56
N LEU A 86 -29.57 -3.06 32.46
CA LEU A 86 -28.69 -3.43 31.36
C LEU A 86 -28.63 -4.96 31.29
N PRO A 87 -29.05 -5.61 30.19
CA PRO A 87 -28.73 -7.02 30.01
C PRO A 87 -27.23 -7.14 29.78
N VAL A 88 -26.58 -7.98 30.59
CA VAL A 88 -25.21 -8.45 30.34
C VAL A 88 -25.17 -9.07 28.94
N PRO A 89 -24.25 -8.66 28.05
CA PRO A 89 -24.19 -9.25 26.71
C PRO A 89 -23.73 -10.71 26.82
N PRO A 90 -24.32 -11.64 26.05
CA PRO A 90 -23.82 -12.99 25.96
C PRO A 90 -22.45 -12.97 25.29
N SER A 91 -21.54 -13.78 25.81
CA SER A 91 -20.24 -14.09 25.24
C SER A 91 -20.44 -14.68 23.83
N ALA A 92 -20.46 -13.81 22.82
CA ALA A 92 -20.56 -14.22 21.42
C ALA A 92 -19.21 -14.79 20.98
N GLU A 93 -19.15 -16.11 20.86
CA GLU A 93 -18.13 -16.83 20.13
C GLU A 93 -17.99 -16.25 18.72
N LEU A 94 -16.76 -15.88 18.36
CA LEU A 94 -16.41 -15.17 17.13
C LEU A 94 -16.40 -16.08 15.89
N SER A 95 -17.17 -17.19 15.88
CA SER A 95 -17.16 -18.18 14.80
C SER A 95 -18.09 -17.85 13.62
N ASP A 96 -19.20 -17.12 13.83
CA ASP A 96 -20.32 -17.16 12.86
C ASP A 96 -20.42 -15.97 11.90
N SER A 97 -19.39 -15.12 11.80
CA SER A 97 -19.40 -14.01 10.82
C SER A 97 -19.00 -14.41 9.40
N PHE A 98 -18.63 -15.67 9.16
CA PHE A 98 -18.13 -16.12 7.86
C PHE A 98 -18.47 -17.59 7.62
N ASP A 99 -19.75 -17.88 7.38
CA ASP A 99 -20.21 -18.95 6.48
C ASP A 99 -21.73 -18.77 6.28
N LEU A 100 -22.14 -18.43 5.06
CA LEU A 100 -23.55 -18.55 4.68
C LEU A 100 -23.80 -20.02 4.31
N GLU A 101 -24.06 -20.86 5.30
CA GLU A 101 -24.76 -22.12 5.05
C GLU A 101 -26.24 -21.83 4.72
N PRO A 102 -26.88 -22.55 3.78
CA PRO A 102 -28.19 -22.15 3.26
C PRO A 102 -29.37 -22.33 4.22
N ASP A 103 -29.21 -22.99 5.37
CA ASP A 103 -30.34 -23.56 6.13
C ASP A 103 -30.35 -23.29 7.65
N LYS A 104 -29.76 -22.18 8.13
CA LYS A 104 -29.93 -21.75 9.54
C LYS A 104 -30.67 -20.41 9.62
N GLU A 105 -31.92 -20.47 10.08
CA GLU A 105 -32.67 -19.27 10.51
C GLU A 105 -31.95 -18.61 11.69
N PRO A 106 -31.62 -17.30 11.62
CA PRO A 106 -31.01 -16.60 12.74
C PRO A 106 -32.04 -16.35 13.85
N GLU A 107 -31.67 -16.72 15.08
CA GLU A 107 -32.44 -16.43 16.28
C GLU A 107 -32.48 -14.92 16.53
N LEU A 108 -33.70 -14.39 16.65
CA LEU A 108 -34.04 -12.97 16.70
C LEU A 108 -33.36 -12.22 17.86
N ALA A 109 -32.57 -11.20 17.53
CA ALA A 109 -32.13 -10.17 18.47
C ALA A 109 -32.61 -8.78 18.04
N GLU A 110 -33.29 -8.13 19.00
CA GLU A 110 -33.71 -6.73 19.12
C GLU A 110 -34.79 -6.17 18.17
N VAL A 111 -35.89 -5.75 18.81
CA VAL A 111 -37.09 -5.18 18.21
C VAL A 111 -36.78 -3.83 17.57
N VAL A 112 -36.71 -3.84 16.25
CA VAL A 112 -36.76 -2.65 15.38
C VAL A 112 -38.07 -1.90 15.65
N PRO A 113 -38.08 -0.55 15.76
CA PRO A 113 -39.32 0.20 15.65
C PRO A 113 -39.89 -0.08 14.25
N LEU A 114 -40.96 -0.88 14.20
CA LEU A 114 -41.62 -1.23 12.95
C LEU A 114 -41.91 0.06 12.15
N PRO A 115 -41.48 0.17 10.89
CA PRO A 115 -41.99 1.22 10.02
C PRO A 115 -43.51 1.13 10.03
N GLU A 116 -44.20 2.28 10.05
CA GLU A 116 -45.64 2.37 10.25
C GLU A 116 -46.47 1.57 9.21
N GLN A 117 -45.85 1.10 8.12
CA GLN A 117 -46.45 0.26 7.09
C GLN A 117 -45.52 -0.87 6.60
N PRO A 118 -46.02 -2.13 6.44
CA PRO A 118 -45.24 -3.27 5.93
C PRO A 118 -44.67 -3.09 4.52
N SER A 119 -45.31 -2.27 3.68
CA SER A 119 -44.87 -2.01 2.29
C SER A 119 -43.54 -1.25 2.21
N ASP A 120 -43.23 -0.42 3.21
CA ASP A 120 -42.01 0.39 3.22
C ASP A 120 -40.78 -0.45 3.58
N PHE A 121 -40.97 -1.53 4.36
CA PHE A 121 -39.91 -2.48 4.70
C PHE A 121 -39.46 -3.28 3.48
N ASP A 122 -40.42 -3.84 2.72
CA ASP A 122 -40.13 -4.61 1.50
C ASP A 122 -39.40 -3.75 0.45
N GLN A 123 -39.80 -2.48 0.33
CA GLN A 123 -39.18 -1.55 -0.61
C GLN A 123 -37.77 -1.12 -0.19
N GLN A 124 -37.54 -0.85 1.10
CA GLN A 124 -36.20 -0.55 1.62
C GLN A 124 -35.23 -1.72 1.47
N GLU A 125 -35.69 -2.95 1.73
CA GLU A 125 -34.85 -4.12 1.57
C GLU A 125 -34.54 -4.41 0.09
N GLU A 126 -35.52 -4.23 -0.80
CA GLU A 126 -35.29 -4.33 -2.25
C GLU A 126 -34.26 -3.30 -2.74
N ASP A 127 -34.34 -2.05 -2.26
CA ASP A 127 -33.39 -1.00 -2.58
C ASP A 127 -31.97 -1.30 -2.04
N ARG A 128 -31.87 -1.89 -0.84
CA ARG A 128 -30.57 -2.36 -0.28
C ARG A 128 -29.96 -3.47 -1.12
N ILE A 129 -30.76 -4.45 -1.55
CA ILE A 129 -30.29 -5.54 -2.42
C ILE A 129 -29.79 -4.99 -3.75
N LYS A 130 -30.55 -4.08 -4.38
CA LYS A 130 -30.14 -3.39 -5.62
C LYS A 130 -28.85 -2.59 -5.44
N ALA A 131 -28.73 -1.85 -4.34
CA ALA A 131 -27.54 -1.07 -4.02
C ALA A 131 -26.31 -1.96 -3.81
N ARG A 132 -26.47 -3.09 -3.10
CA ARG A 132 -25.42 -4.08 -2.87
C ARG A 132 -24.93 -4.71 -4.17
N GLU A 133 -25.85 -5.11 -5.05
CA GLU A 133 -25.52 -5.71 -6.34
C GLU A 133 -24.82 -4.71 -7.26
N LEU A 134 -25.30 -3.46 -7.29
CA LEU A 134 -24.62 -2.39 -8.02
C LEU A 134 -23.19 -2.14 -7.48
N GLY A 135 -23.02 -2.12 -6.16
CA GLY A 135 -21.71 -1.99 -5.52
C GLY A 135 -20.76 -3.13 -5.89
N ARG A 136 -21.27 -4.36 -5.89
CA ARG A 136 -20.54 -5.57 -6.31
C ARG A 136 -20.10 -5.52 -7.76
N GLN A 137 -20.98 -5.07 -8.66
CA GLN A 137 -20.65 -4.91 -10.09
C GLN A 137 -19.58 -3.83 -10.30
N LEU A 138 -19.72 -2.68 -9.65
CA LEU A 138 -18.73 -1.60 -9.67
C LEU A 138 -17.36 -2.11 -9.22
N GLU A 139 -17.30 -2.78 -8.07
CA GLU A 139 -16.06 -3.32 -7.53
C GLU A 139 -15.43 -4.34 -8.50
N LYS A 140 -16.23 -5.28 -9.03
CA LYS A 140 -15.78 -6.28 -10.01
C LYS A 140 -15.16 -5.64 -11.26
N TYR A 141 -15.84 -4.68 -11.88
CA TYR A 141 -15.31 -4.00 -13.07
C TYR A 141 -14.08 -3.15 -12.77
N GLY A 142 -14.03 -2.53 -11.59
CA GLY A 142 -12.86 -1.82 -11.10
C GLY A 142 -11.64 -2.72 -11.02
N TYR A 143 -11.78 -3.93 -10.47
CA TYR A 143 -10.69 -4.91 -10.43
C TYR A 143 -10.25 -5.40 -11.80
N ILE A 144 -11.18 -5.72 -12.72
CA ILE A 144 -10.82 -6.09 -14.10
C ILE A 144 -9.99 -4.98 -14.74
N TRP A 145 -10.45 -3.74 -14.60
CA TRP A 145 -9.80 -2.58 -15.18
C TRP A 145 -8.37 -2.43 -14.66
N LEU A 146 -8.19 -2.46 -13.33
CA LEU A 146 -6.88 -2.36 -12.70
C LEU A 146 -5.97 -3.53 -13.06
N PHE A 147 -6.50 -4.74 -13.16
CA PHE A 147 -5.74 -5.93 -13.54
C PHE A 147 -5.20 -5.83 -14.97
N CYS A 148 -6.07 -5.51 -15.95
CA CYS A 148 -5.67 -5.33 -17.34
C CYS A 148 -4.67 -4.20 -17.51
N LEU A 149 -4.92 -3.03 -16.89
CA LEU A 149 -4.06 -1.87 -16.99
C LEU A 149 -2.70 -2.12 -16.32
N SER A 150 -2.69 -2.76 -15.15
CA SER A 150 -1.45 -3.18 -14.50
C SER A 150 -0.65 -4.11 -15.41
N GLY A 151 -1.31 -4.98 -16.18
CA GLY A 151 -0.65 -5.91 -17.10
C GLY A 151 0.09 -5.15 -18.21
N LEU A 152 -0.56 -4.13 -18.77
CA LEU A 152 0.07 -3.23 -19.75
C LEU A 152 1.27 -2.49 -19.16
N ILE A 153 1.17 -2.02 -17.92
CA ILE A 153 2.28 -1.34 -17.22
C ILE A 153 3.45 -2.30 -16.95
N VAL A 154 3.19 -3.55 -16.54
CA VAL A 154 4.22 -4.59 -16.38
C VAL A 154 4.96 -4.82 -17.69
N VAL A 155 4.22 -5.03 -18.79
CA VAL A 155 4.81 -5.23 -20.12
C VAL A 155 5.66 -4.02 -20.50
N ARG A 156 5.16 -2.79 -20.31
CA ARG A 156 5.91 -1.56 -20.56
C ARG A 156 7.19 -1.48 -19.72
N LEU A 157 7.15 -1.88 -18.45
CA LEU A 157 8.31 -1.87 -17.56
C LEU A 157 9.37 -2.92 -17.94
N PHE A 158 8.99 -4.04 -18.56
CA PHE A 158 9.94 -5.01 -19.10
C PHE A 158 10.46 -4.63 -20.49
N ILE A 159 9.69 -3.90 -21.30
CA ILE A 159 10.20 -3.31 -22.54
C ILE A 159 11.23 -2.23 -22.22
N ASP A 160 11.07 -1.53 -21.10
CA ASP A 160 11.89 -0.39 -20.72
C ASP A 160 13.40 -0.68 -20.84
N PRO A 161 14.03 -1.71 -20.23
CA PRO A 161 15.46 -2.01 -20.42
C PRO A 161 15.96 -2.15 -21.86
N THR A 162 15.08 -2.47 -22.82
CA THR A 162 15.46 -2.66 -24.24
C THR A 162 15.55 -1.34 -25.03
N MET A 163 15.03 -0.24 -24.47
CA MET A 163 15.01 1.05 -25.16
C MET A 163 16.35 1.79 -25.05
N VAL A 164 16.99 2.03 -26.20
CA VAL A 164 18.27 2.77 -26.32
C VAL A 164 18.10 4.28 -26.16
N ARG A 165 17.00 4.85 -26.66
CA ARG A 165 16.72 6.28 -26.58
C ARG A 165 15.37 6.53 -25.93
N ARG A 166 15.32 7.46 -25.00
CA ARG A 166 14.10 7.83 -24.29
C ARG A 166 13.88 9.35 -24.34
N PRO A 167 12.67 9.81 -24.68
CA PRO A 167 12.31 11.21 -24.53
C PRO A 167 12.13 11.53 -23.04
N MET A 168 12.89 12.48 -22.52
CA MET A 168 12.83 12.89 -21.11
C MET A 168 11.47 13.55 -20.78
N LEU A 169 10.87 13.17 -19.65
CA LEU A 169 9.64 13.77 -19.15
C LEU A 169 9.92 15.06 -18.38
N GLU A 170 10.22 16.13 -19.12
CA GLU A 170 10.23 17.48 -18.55
C GLU A 170 8.81 17.96 -18.24
N PRO A 171 8.53 18.36 -16.98
CA PRO A 171 7.30 19.05 -16.61
C PRO A 171 7.19 20.41 -17.33
N ASN A 172 5.96 20.82 -17.66
CA ASN A 172 5.65 22.08 -18.34
C ASN A 172 5.57 23.28 -17.36
N VAL A 173 6.01 23.11 -16.12
CA VAL A 173 5.89 24.08 -15.03
C VAL A 173 7.23 24.30 -14.34
N THR A 174 7.44 25.48 -13.77
CA THR A 174 8.72 25.83 -13.13
C THR A 174 8.98 25.00 -11.87
N VAL A 175 10.25 24.77 -11.55
CA VAL A 175 10.67 24.01 -10.36
C VAL A 175 10.11 24.61 -9.07
N GLY A 176 10.13 25.94 -8.94
CA GLY A 176 9.59 26.64 -7.78
C GLY A 176 8.09 26.40 -7.58
N ALA A 177 7.31 26.48 -8.67
CA ALA A 177 5.88 26.20 -8.61
C ALA A 177 5.60 24.72 -8.25
N MET A 178 6.32 23.76 -8.87
CA MET A 178 6.15 22.35 -8.50
C MET A 178 6.51 22.06 -7.04
N MET A 179 7.58 22.68 -6.52
CA MET A 179 7.99 22.50 -5.13
C MET A 179 6.93 23.04 -4.17
N PHE A 180 6.44 24.26 -4.41
CA PHE A 180 5.38 24.86 -3.61
C PHE A 180 4.11 24.00 -3.64
N MET A 181 3.66 23.61 -4.83
CA MET A 181 2.47 22.76 -5.00
C MET A 181 2.64 21.39 -4.34
N SER A 182 3.84 20.79 -4.39
CA SER A 182 4.12 19.53 -3.71
C SER A 182 4.02 19.66 -2.19
N ILE A 183 4.57 20.73 -1.61
CA ILE A 183 4.48 20.99 -0.17
C ILE A 183 3.02 21.24 0.25
N ALA A 184 2.28 22.01 -0.54
CA ALA A 184 0.87 22.30 -0.28
C ALA A 184 0.01 21.03 -0.36
N LEU A 185 0.13 20.24 -1.43
CA LEU A 185 -0.58 18.97 -1.59
C LEU A 185 -0.20 17.96 -0.51
N PHE A 186 1.09 17.87 -0.15
CA PHE A 186 1.53 17.01 0.93
C PHE A 186 0.88 17.41 2.25
N THR A 187 0.94 18.71 2.61
CA THR A 187 0.30 19.23 3.83
C THR A 187 -1.20 18.94 3.86
N PHE A 188 -1.86 19.11 2.72
CA PHE A 188 -3.27 18.78 2.56
C PHE A 188 -3.57 17.29 2.78
N LEU A 189 -2.82 16.39 2.12
CA LEU A 189 -3.01 14.93 2.26
C LEU A 189 -2.67 14.42 3.66
N ILE A 190 -1.64 14.98 4.31
CA ILE A 190 -1.31 14.67 5.70
C ILE A 190 -2.42 15.16 6.65
N SER A 191 -3.08 16.28 6.36
CA SER A 191 -4.22 16.75 7.13
C SER A 191 -5.37 15.73 7.12
N ASN A 192 -5.62 15.04 6.00
CA ASN A 192 -6.60 13.95 5.94
C ASN A 192 -6.24 12.80 6.89
N ILE A 193 -4.97 12.41 6.99
CA ILE A 193 -4.53 11.36 7.94
C ILE A 193 -4.71 11.82 9.39
N ILE A 194 -4.37 13.09 9.66
CA ILE A 194 -4.43 13.67 10.99
C ILE A 194 -5.87 13.74 11.50
N VAL A 195 -6.82 14.15 10.66
CA VAL A 195 -8.24 14.26 11.01
C VAL A 195 -8.95 12.91 10.90
N GLY A 196 -8.50 12.03 10.00
CA GLY A 196 -9.05 10.70 9.77
C GLY A 196 -9.13 9.87 11.05
N ARG A 197 -10.21 9.11 11.19
CA ARG A 197 -10.46 8.22 12.32
C ARG A 197 -10.62 6.80 11.80
N PRO A 198 -9.98 5.80 12.43
CA PRO A 198 -10.16 4.42 12.02
C PRO A 198 -11.64 4.02 12.20
N SER A 199 -12.10 3.07 11.38
CA SER A 199 -13.43 2.48 11.53
C SER A 199 -13.49 1.62 12.80
N ASP A 200 -14.63 1.59 13.48
CA ASP A 200 -14.81 0.75 14.67
C ASP A 200 -14.63 -0.75 14.32
N ALA A 201 -14.97 -1.15 13.10
CA ALA A 201 -14.70 -2.50 12.60
C ALA A 201 -13.19 -2.80 12.52
N ASP A 202 -12.38 -1.85 12.05
CA ASP A 202 -10.92 -2.02 11.97
C ASP A 202 -10.30 -2.11 13.37
N VAL A 203 -10.76 -1.26 14.31
CA VAL A 203 -10.28 -1.27 15.70
C VAL A 203 -10.67 -2.57 16.40
N ARG A 204 -11.91 -3.04 16.22
CA ARG A 204 -12.38 -4.31 16.79
C ARG A 204 -11.65 -5.51 16.20
N GLY A 205 -11.43 -5.56 14.89
CA GLY A 205 -10.69 -6.65 14.24
C GLY A 205 -9.25 -6.77 14.75
N ILE A 206 -8.59 -5.65 15.00
CA ILE A 206 -7.24 -5.63 15.58
C ILE A 206 -7.25 -6.10 17.02
N ARG A 207 -8.24 -5.66 17.82
CA ARG A 207 -8.38 -6.09 19.22
C ARG A 207 -8.64 -7.59 19.31
N ALA A 208 -9.55 -8.11 18.49
CA ALA A 208 -9.80 -9.55 18.42
C ALA A 208 -8.52 -10.31 18.06
N ALA A 209 -7.73 -9.81 17.11
CA ALA A 209 -6.45 -10.39 16.73
C ALA A 209 -5.36 -10.30 17.82
N GLU A 210 -5.43 -9.30 18.70
CA GLU A 210 -4.55 -9.17 19.88
C GLU A 210 -4.94 -10.16 20.97
N ILE A 211 -6.24 -10.30 21.23
CA ILE A 211 -6.77 -11.28 22.20
C ILE A 211 -6.46 -12.71 21.75
N MET A 212 -6.67 -13.04 20.47
CA MET A 212 -6.32 -14.35 19.89
C MET A 212 -4.82 -14.68 19.97
N LEU A 213 -3.95 -13.67 20.12
CA LEU A 213 -2.52 -13.92 20.36
C LEU A 213 -2.22 -14.10 21.84
N ALA A 214 -2.92 -13.38 22.70
CA ALA A 214 -2.80 -13.53 24.14
C ALA A 214 -3.37 -14.87 24.63
N SER A 215 -4.36 -15.43 23.94
CA SER A 215 -4.92 -16.77 24.23
C SER A 215 -3.87 -17.87 24.04
N GLY A 216 -2.89 -17.66 23.14
CA GLY A 216 -1.81 -18.60 22.89
C GLY A 216 -2.25 -19.86 22.12
N ASP A 217 -3.51 -19.91 21.68
CA ASP A 217 -4.07 -21.00 20.89
C ASP A 217 -3.55 -20.93 19.44
N SER A 218 -2.94 -22.01 18.97
CA SER A 218 -2.31 -22.06 17.65
C SER A 218 -3.30 -21.92 16.52
N GLU A 219 -4.53 -22.41 16.67
CA GLU A 219 -5.54 -22.44 15.59
C GLU A 219 -6.15 -21.05 15.36
N GLU A 220 -6.48 -20.34 16.44
CA GLU A 220 -6.96 -18.96 16.39
C GLU A 220 -5.90 -18.00 15.83
N VAL A 221 -4.65 -18.16 16.26
CA VAL A 221 -3.51 -17.37 15.76
C VAL A 221 -3.34 -17.58 14.26
N GLU A 222 -3.43 -18.82 13.78
CA GLU A 222 -3.33 -19.11 12.35
C GLU A 222 -4.50 -18.48 11.56
N LYS A 223 -5.73 -18.59 12.06
CA LYS A 223 -6.92 -17.99 11.43
C LYS A 223 -6.77 -16.47 11.31
N SER A 224 -6.30 -15.82 12.38
CA SER A 224 -6.00 -14.38 12.40
C SER A 224 -4.93 -14.00 11.37
N LEU A 225 -3.81 -14.73 11.34
CA LEU A 225 -2.72 -14.47 10.38
C LEU A 225 -3.16 -14.64 8.92
N ARG A 226 -4.02 -15.63 8.65
CA ARG A 226 -4.60 -15.85 7.31
C ARG A 226 -5.55 -14.73 6.88
N HIS A 227 -6.22 -14.07 7.82
CA HIS A 227 -7.09 -12.93 7.53
C HIS A 227 -6.30 -11.69 7.08
N PHE A 228 -5.27 -11.30 7.83
CA PHE A 228 -4.44 -10.13 7.48
C PHE A 228 -3.48 -10.41 6.31
N GLY A 229 -3.22 -11.68 6.02
CA GLY A 229 -2.31 -12.12 4.98
C GLY A 229 -0.84 -12.14 5.43
N PRO A 230 0.06 -12.63 4.58
CA PRO A 230 1.48 -12.73 4.89
C PRO A 230 2.14 -11.34 5.02
N GLY A 231 3.02 -11.19 6.02
CA GLY A 231 3.71 -9.95 6.32
C GLY A 231 4.19 -9.87 7.78
N TYR A 232 4.74 -8.72 8.17
CA TYR A 232 5.22 -8.53 9.54
C TYR A 232 4.07 -8.37 10.53
N ARG A 233 3.97 -9.29 11.50
CA ARG A 233 2.83 -9.31 12.44
C ARG A 233 2.66 -7.98 13.19
N LEU A 234 3.73 -7.34 13.63
CA LEU A 234 3.61 -6.10 14.40
C LEU A 234 2.97 -4.95 13.61
N LEU A 235 3.08 -4.95 12.29
CA LEU A 235 2.45 -3.93 11.44
C LEU A 235 0.96 -4.17 11.23
N SER A 236 0.50 -5.42 11.29
CA SER A 236 -0.93 -5.74 11.16
C SER A 236 -1.79 -5.27 12.35
N PHE A 237 -1.16 -4.86 13.46
CA PHE A 237 -1.86 -4.19 14.57
C PHE A 237 -2.13 -2.70 14.32
N LEU A 238 -1.58 -2.13 13.24
CA LEU A 238 -1.81 -0.73 12.92
C LEU A 238 -3.14 -0.61 12.15
N PRO A 239 -4.16 0.10 12.68
CA PRO A 239 -5.42 0.27 11.99
C PRO A 239 -5.29 0.97 10.65
N ARG A 240 -6.23 0.68 9.75
CA ARG A 240 -6.36 1.41 8.48
C ARG A 240 -7.01 2.76 8.79
N ILE A 241 -6.38 3.84 8.35
CA ILE A 241 -6.92 5.19 8.54
C ILE A 241 -7.59 5.64 7.24
N PRO A 242 -8.93 5.71 7.17
CA PRO A 242 -9.62 6.27 6.02
C PRO A 242 -9.31 7.76 5.89
N THR A 243 -9.07 8.20 4.66
CA THR A 243 -8.72 9.59 4.34
C THR A 243 -9.83 10.34 3.61
N SER A 244 -10.89 9.66 3.19
CA SER A 244 -12.05 10.24 2.48
C SER A 244 -13.35 10.27 3.29
N GLN A 245 -13.40 9.63 4.47
CA GLN A 245 -14.60 9.56 5.32
C GLN A 245 -14.25 9.69 6.81
N PHE A 246 -15.09 10.42 7.54
CA PHE A 246 -14.98 10.54 8.99
C PHE A 246 -15.88 9.48 9.63
N ALA A 247 -15.29 8.40 10.17
CA ALA A 247 -16.05 7.50 11.04
C ALA A 247 -16.57 8.27 12.27
N GLN A 248 -17.88 8.19 12.52
CA GLN A 248 -18.47 8.58 13.80
C GLN A 248 -18.22 7.41 14.75
N ALA A 249 -17.40 7.64 15.78
CA ALA A 249 -17.09 6.61 16.77
C ALA A 249 -18.02 6.77 17.97
N GLU A 250 -18.56 5.65 18.44
CA GLU A 250 -19.15 5.53 19.78
C GLU A 250 -18.07 5.71 20.85
N ALA A 251 -18.44 6.23 22.02
CA ALA A 251 -17.47 6.58 23.06
C ALA A 251 -16.93 5.32 23.78
N PRO A 252 -15.62 5.01 23.70
CA PRO A 252 -15.04 3.89 24.45
C PRO A 252 -14.90 4.22 25.94
N THR A 253 -14.85 3.19 26.79
CA THR A 253 -14.53 3.26 28.23
C THR A 253 -13.13 3.84 28.49
N ASP A 254 -12.92 4.48 29.65
CA ASP A 254 -11.75 5.35 29.91
C ASP A 254 -10.35 4.69 29.75
N GLU A 255 -10.16 3.45 30.22
CA GLU A 255 -8.89 2.72 30.08
C GLU A 255 -8.65 2.22 28.65
N GLU A 256 -9.70 1.67 28.03
CA GLU A 256 -9.67 1.16 26.66
C GLU A 256 -9.45 2.29 25.64
N ALA A 257 -10.05 3.46 25.90
CA ALA A 257 -9.86 4.68 25.13
C ALA A 257 -8.39 5.10 25.10
N LYS A 258 -7.63 4.90 26.17
CA LYS A 258 -6.23 5.33 26.25
C LYS A 258 -5.31 4.46 25.39
N SER A 259 -5.44 3.13 25.48
CA SER A 259 -4.63 2.20 24.66
C SER A 259 -4.93 2.38 23.17
N GLN A 260 -6.21 2.48 22.81
CA GLN A 260 -6.64 2.76 21.43
C GLN A 260 -6.08 4.09 20.91
N ARG A 261 -6.11 5.16 21.71
CA ARG A 261 -5.54 6.47 21.31
C ARG A 261 -4.05 6.35 20.97
N ILE A 262 -3.27 5.59 21.75
CA ILE A 262 -1.83 5.42 21.50
C ILE A 262 -1.59 4.70 20.16
N ILE A 263 -2.29 3.59 19.90
CA ILE A 263 -2.15 2.82 18.66
C ILE A 263 -2.53 3.68 17.44
N VAL A 264 -3.60 4.46 17.55
CA VAL A 264 -4.02 5.37 16.46
C VAL A 264 -2.99 6.47 16.23
N ILE A 265 -2.43 7.07 17.29
CA ILE A 265 -1.37 8.08 17.16
C ILE A 265 -0.13 7.46 16.49
N LEU A 266 0.29 6.27 16.94
CA LEU A 266 1.43 5.57 16.36
C LEU A 266 1.22 5.28 14.87
N THR A 267 0.03 4.81 14.50
CA THR A 267 -0.35 4.54 13.11
C THR A 267 -0.26 5.81 12.26
N LYS A 268 -0.81 6.93 12.74
CA LYS A 268 -0.72 8.23 12.06
C LYS A 268 0.73 8.65 11.88
N LEU A 269 1.55 8.56 12.92
CA LEU A 269 2.97 8.91 12.87
C LEU A 269 3.72 8.08 11.83
N VAL A 270 3.54 6.75 11.85
CA VAL A 270 4.20 5.86 10.89
C VAL A 270 3.74 6.14 9.46
N ALA A 271 2.43 6.36 9.24
CA ALA A 271 1.89 6.71 7.92
C ALA A 271 2.48 8.04 7.41
N ILE A 272 2.49 9.10 8.24
CA ILE A 272 3.01 10.42 7.87
C ILE A 272 4.51 10.34 7.58
N LEU A 273 5.29 9.72 8.46
CA LEU A 273 6.74 9.58 8.27
C LEU A 273 7.08 8.74 7.05
N SER A 274 6.31 7.69 6.75
CA SER A 274 6.53 6.86 5.57
C SER A 274 6.23 7.62 4.28
N ASN A 275 5.14 8.39 4.23
CA ASN A 275 4.83 9.25 3.08
C ASN A 275 5.90 10.33 2.88
N LEU A 276 6.36 10.97 3.96
CA LEU A 276 7.44 11.94 3.90
C LEU A 276 8.74 11.32 3.40
N ALA A 277 9.13 10.18 3.97
CA ALA A 277 10.33 9.44 3.58
C ALA A 277 10.27 9.04 2.10
N LEU A 278 9.13 8.58 1.61
CA LEU A 278 8.92 8.23 0.20
C LEU A 278 9.15 9.45 -0.71
N LEU A 279 8.50 10.57 -0.44
CA LEU A 279 8.61 11.78 -1.27
C LEU A 279 10.02 12.38 -1.24
N VAL A 280 10.60 12.51 -0.05
CA VAL A 280 11.98 12.98 0.11
C VAL A 280 12.94 12.05 -0.61
N GLY A 281 12.73 10.73 -0.52
CA GLY A 281 13.52 9.74 -1.22
C GLY A 281 13.48 9.93 -2.75
N VAL A 282 12.29 10.10 -3.33
CA VAL A 282 12.10 10.35 -4.77
C VAL A 282 12.83 11.63 -5.21
N VAL A 283 12.67 12.73 -4.47
CA VAL A 283 13.35 14.01 -4.78
C VAL A 283 14.87 13.87 -4.66
N LEU A 284 15.37 13.19 -3.61
CA LEU A 284 16.79 12.97 -3.41
C LEU A 284 17.41 12.06 -4.48
N ILE A 285 16.67 11.09 -5.03
CA ILE A 285 17.12 10.29 -6.18
C ILE A 285 17.26 11.19 -7.41
N GLY A 286 16.28 12.05 -7.68
CA GLY A 286 16.37 13.04 -8.76
C GLY A 286 17.58 13.96 -8.61
N TYR A 287 17.82 14.46 -7.40
CA TYR A 287 18.98 15.32 -7.11
C TYR A 287 20.31 14.59 -7.22
N ARG A 288 20.48 13.44 -6.55
CA ARG A 288 21.79 12.78 -6.40
C ARG A 288 22.16 11.84 -7.53
N HIS A 289 21.17 11.16 -8.12
CA HIS A 289 21.42 10.07 -9.06
C HIS A 289 21.04 10.44 -10.48
N PHE A 290 19.99 11.23 -10.66
CA PHE A 290 19.62 11.77 -11.97
C PHE A 290 20.35 13.08 -12.28
N GLU A 291 20.99 13.70 -11.27
CA GLU A 291 21.64 15.02 -11.39
C GLU A 291 20.68 16.09 -11.96
N ASN A 292 19.38 15.90 -11.71
CA ASN A 292 18.31 16.76 -12.20
C ASN A 292 17.19 16.84 -11.15
N LEU A 293 17.23 17.90 -10.36
CA LEU A 293 16.26 18.16 -9.29
C LEU A 293 14.82 18.30 -9.84
N SER A 294 14.66 18.86 -11.03
CA SER A 294 13.35 19.05 -11.67
C SER A 294 12.65 17.70 -11.89
N MET A 295 13.39 16.66 -12.29
CA MET A 295 12.84 15.32 -12.50
C MET A 295 12.39 14.66 -11.21
N GLY A 296 13.16 14.83 -10.12
CA GLY A 296 12.80 14.32 -8.80
C GLY A 296 11.54 14.98 -8.25
N ILE A 297 11.48 16.32 -8.31
CA ILE A 297 10.30 17.08 -7.87
C ILE A 297 9.10 16.78 -8.78
N GLY A 298 9.31 16.68 -10.10
CA GLY A 298 8.27 16.33 -11.06
C GLY A 298 7.66 14.94 -10.80
N ALA A 299 8.48 13.94 -10.50
CA ALA A 299 8.01 12.61 -10.13
C ALA A 299 7.24 12.61 -8.79
N ALA A 300 7.75 13.32 -7.77
CA ALA A 300 7.09 13.44 -6.47
C ALA A 300 5.75 14.18 -6.57
N PHE A 301 5.69 15.24 -7.37
CA PHE A 301 4.46 16.00 -7.61
C PHE A 301 3.42 15.15 -8.33
N LEU A 302 3.81 14.38 -9.36
CA LEU A 302 2.88 13.47 -10.04
C LEU A 302 2.40 12.35 -9.12
N TYR A 303 3.26 11.82 -8.25
CA TYR A 303 2.85 10.85 -7.21
C TYR A 303 1.77 11.43 -6.30
N LEU A 304 1.96 12.66 -5.81
CA LEU A 304 1.00 13.35 -4.95
C LEU A 304 -0.35 13.58 -5.63
N LEU A 305 -0.37 13.78 -6.95
CA LEU A 305 -1.61 13.96 -7.72
C LEU A 305 -2.40 12.66 -7.89
N LEU A 306 -1.80 11.47 -7.75
CA LEU A 306 -2.50 10.22 -8.01
C LEU A 306 -3.75 10.07 -7.12
N PRO A 307 -4.90 9.59 -7.63
CA PRO A 307 -6.08 9.30 -6.80
C PRO A 307 -5.77 8.35 -5.64
N TYR A 308 -4.79 7.48 -5.85
CA TYR A 308 -4.21 6.62 -4.83
C TYR A 308 -3.83 7.37 -3.55
N THR A 309 -3.17 8.52 -3.65
CA THR A 309 -2.69 9.24 -2.47
C THR A 309 -3.84 9.87 -1.68
N ALA A 310 -4.91 10.29 -2.35
CA ALA A 310 -6.11 10.77 -1.66
C ALA A 310 -6.86 9.65 -0.92
N LEU A 311 -6.81 8.40 -1.43
CA LEU A 311 -7.57 7.27 -0.89
C LEU A 311 -6.83 6.43 0.16
N TYR A 312 -5.51 6.25 -0.01
CA TYR A 312 -4.76 5.21 0.71
C TYR A 312 -3.51 5.72 1.43
N THR A 313 -3.29 7.03 1.53
CA THR A 313 -2.12 7.60 2.25
C THR A 313 -2.08 7.23 3.73
N GLY A 314 -3.24 6.97 4.35
CA GLY A 314 -3.35 6.52 5.74
C GLY A 314 -3.03 5.04 5.98
N ARG A 315 -2.81 4.24 4.92
CA ARG A 315 -2.53 2.80 5.01
C ARG A 315 -1.02 2.53 5.07
N VAL A 316 -0.54 2.15 6.25
CA VAL A 316 0.88 1.88 6.52
C VAL A 316 1.40 0.70 5.69
N ASP A 317 0.58 -0.35 5.54
CA ASP A 317 0.87 -1.56 4.75
C ASP A 317 1.11 -1.25 3.27
N HIS A 318 0.57 -0.15 2.76
CA HIS A 318 0.87 0.30 1.41
C HIS A 318 2.14 1.15 1.34
N VAL A 319 2.24 2.21 2.15
CA VAL A 319 3.27 3.24 1.96
C VAL A 319 4.65 2.84 2.49
N LEU A 320 4.72 2.15 3.63
CA LEU A 320 5.99 1.85 4.29
C LEU A 320 6.91 0.98 3.42
N PRO A 321 6.43 -0.13 2.80
CA PRO A 321 7.27 -0.94 1.91
C PRO A 321 7.78 -0.15 0.71
N GLY A 322 6.90 0.67 0.10
CA GLY A 322 7.27 1.55 -1.00
C GLY A 322 8.35 2.55 -0.62
N ALA A 323 8.22 3.19 0.55
CA ALA A 323 9.23 4.10 1.08
C ALA A 323 10.58 3.39 1.28
N LEU A 324 10.58 2.20 1.90
CA LEU A 324 11.80 1.41 2.11
C LEU A 324 12.48 1.04 0.80
N LEU A 325 11.73 0.66 -0.24
CA LEU A 325 12.27 0.39 -1.57
C LEU A 325 12.88 1.63 -2.24
N VAL A 326 12.23 2.79 -2.12
CA VAL A 326 12.79 4.07 -2.60
C VAL A 326 14.11 4.36 -1.89
N TRP A 327 14.19 4.17 -0.57
CA TRP A 327 15.43 4.37 0.20
C TRP A 327 16.50 3.33 -0.13
N ALA A 328 16.14 2.09 -0.41
CA ALA A 328 17.05 1.07 -0.91
C ALA A 328 17.71 1.54 -2.23
N ILE A 329 16.92 2.06 -3.16
CA ILE A 329 17.43 2.64 -4.41
C ILE A 329 18.24 3.90 -4.14
N LEU A 330 17.81 4.82 -3.27
CA LEU A 330 18.60 6.01 -2.91
C LEU A 330 19.99 5.62 -2.40
N CYS A 331 20.09 4.52 -1.64
CA CYS A 331 21.32 4.00 -1.09
C CYS A 331 22.08 3.03 -2.01
N TYR A 332 21.71 2.84 -3.29
CA TYR A 332 22.28 1.78 -4.15
C TYR A 332 23.81 1.83 -4.31
N ARG A 333 24.44 3.01 -4.21
CA ARG A 333 25.91 3.15 -4.24
C ARG A 333 26.60 2.62 -2.97
N ARG A 334 25.82 2.33 -1.92
CA ARG A 334 26.25 1.81 -0.62
C ARG A 334 25.57 0.46 -0.37
N PRO A 335 26.17 -0.66 -0.83
CA PRO A 335 25.49 -1.95 -0.85
C PRO A 335 24.92 -2.38 0.50
N MET A 336 25.65 -2.15 1.61
CA MET A 336 25.17 -2.46 2.96
C MET A 336 23.85 -1.73 3.30
N TRP A 337 23.79 -0.41 3.07
CA TRP A 337 22.60 0.39 3.37
C TRP A 337 21.43 0.03 2.45
N ALA A 338 21.71 -0.20 1.17
CA ALA A 338 20.70 -0.70 0.23
C ALA A 338 20.12 -2.05 0.69
N GLY A 339 21.00 -2.96 1.16
CA GLY A 339 20.62 -4.25 1.72
C GLY A 339 19.78 -4.11 2.99
N ILE A 340 20.13 -3.19 3.90
CA ILE A 340 19.34 -2.91 5.11
C ILE A 340 17.92 -2.46 4.73
N PHE A 341 17.78 -1.48 3.83
CA PHE A 341 16.45 -1.00 3.43
C PHE A 341 15.64 -2.04 2.67
N LEU A 342 16.27 -2.84 1.80
CA LEU A 342 15.59 -3.94 1.14
C LEU A 342 15.20 -5.04 2.14
N GLY A 343 16.07 -5.39 3.09
CA GLY A 343 15.78 -6.36 4.15
C GLY A 343 14.64 -5.90 5.05
N LEU A 344 14.56 -4.60 5.38
CA LEU A 344 13.39 -4.01 6.04
C LEU A 344 12.14 -4.20 5.18
N ALA A 345 12.20 -3.89 3.88
CA ALA A 345 11.05 -4.02 2.98
C ALA A 345 10.57 -5.48 2.86
N ILE A 346 11.48 -6.44 2.74
CA ILE A 346 11.19 -7.89 2.76
C ILE A 346 10.52 -8.27 4.08
N GLY A 347 11.02 -7.71 5.17
CA GLY A 347 10.49 -8.01 6.49
C GLY A 347 9.10 -7.46 6.72
N THR A 348 8.78 -6.26 6.22
CA THR A 348 7.44 -5.65 6.35
C THR A 348 6.40 -6.38 5.51
N VAL A 349 6.76 -6.75 4.28
CA VAL A 349 5.98 -7.61 3.37
C VAL A 349 6.97 -8.43 2.57
N TYR A 350 6.73 -9.73 2.42
CA TYR A 350 7.70 -10.64 1.81
C TYR A 350 7.91 -10.46 0.29
N TYR A 351 7.04 -9.76 -0.46
CA TYR A 351 7.14 -9.64 -1.92
C TYR A 351 8.47 -9.08 -2.47
N PRO A 352 9.14 -8.09 -1.83
CA PRO A 352 10.48 -7.66 -2.20
C PRO A 352 11.55 -8.76 -2.16
N LEU A 353 11.27 -9.93 -1.56
CA LEU A 353 12.19 -11.08 -1.59
C LEU A 353 12.48 -11.49 -3.04
N PHE A 354 11.48 -11.38 -3.92
CA PHE A 354 11.60 -11.68 -5.35
C PHE A 354 12.43 -10.64 -6.12
N LEU A 355 12.86 -9.55 -5.47
CA LEU A 355 13.83 -8.62 -6.03
C LEU A 355 15.27 -9.10 -5.84
N LEU A 356 15.54 -10.05 -4.92
CA LEU A 356 16.91 -10.51 -4.64
C LEU A 356 17.66 -10.99 -5.89
N PRO A 357 17.09 -11.76 -6.84
CA PRO A 357 17.79 -12.16 -8.06
C PRO A 357 18.32 -10.95 -8.87
N LEU A 358 17.50 -9.92 -9.03
CA LEU A 358 17.86 -8.68 -9.73
C LEU A 358 18.99 -7.94 -8.99
N TRP A 359 18.82 -7.72 -7.69
CA TRP A 359 19.74 -6.93 -6.87
C TRP A 359 21.09 -7.63 -6.65
N VAL A 360 21.08 -8.94 -6.40
CA VAL A 360 22.29 -9.77 -6.29
C VAL A 360 23.05 -9.76 -7.61
N SER A 361 22.35 -9.90 -8.74
CA SER A 361 22.97 -9.83 -10.07
C SER A 361 23.58 -8.45 -10.36
N PHE A 362 22.93 -7.36 -9.97
CA PHE A 362 23.51 -6.01 -10.08
C PHE A 362 24.81 -5.88 -9.28
N TYR A 363 24.84 -6.35 -8.03
CA TYR A 363 26.02 -6.27 -7.17
C TYR A 363 27.05 -7.39 -7.40
N TRP A 364 26.79 -8.33 -8.31
CA TRP A 364 27.55 -9.56 -8.47
C TRP A 364 29.06 -9.30 -8.62
N GLN A 365 29.40 -8.35 -9.49
CA GLN A 365 30.79 -7.99 -9.75
C GLN A 365 31.40 -7.16 -8.62
N ARG A 366 30.59 -6.40 -7.86
CA ARG A 366 31.08 -5.53 -6.79
C ARG A 366 30.02 -5.24 -5.75
N GLY A 367 30.29 -5.64 -4.50
CA GLY A 367 29.49 -5.26 -3.33
C GLY A 367 28.44 -6.26 -2.88
N VAL A 368 28.30 -7.42 -3.55
CA VAL A 368 27.28 -8.44 -3.23
C VAL A 368 27.31 -8.89 -1.77
N VAL A 369 28.50 -9.14 -1.21
CA VAL A 369 28.63 -9.58 0.20
C VAL A 369 28.12 -8.52 1.17
N ARG A 370 28.48 -7.24 0.95
CA ARG A 370 28.03 -6.12 1.78
C ARG A 370 26.51 -5.96 1.71
N PHE A 371 25.96 -6.09 0.51
CA PHE A 371 24.51 -6.07 0.30
C PHE A 371 23.81 -7.23 1.03
N ALA A 372 24.28 -8.46 0.84
CA ALA A 372 23.73 -9.64 1.48
C ALA A 372 23.80 -9.56 3.02
N LEU A 373 24.91 -9.06 3.57
CA LEU A 373 25.03 -8.80 5.01
C LEU A 373 24.01 -7.77 5.50
N GLY A 374 23.75 -6.71 4.73
CA GLY A 374 22.72 -5.72 5.07
C GLY A 374 21.32 -6.32 5.11
N VAL A 375 20.96 -7.13 4.10
CA VAL A 375 19.68 -7.84 4.05
C VAL A 375 19.56 -8.81 5.23
N ALA A 376 20.57 -9.66 5.43
CA ALA A 376 20.57 -10.68 6.48
C ALA A 376 20.52 -10.07 7.88
N ALA A 377 21.33 -9.05 8.18
CA ALA A 377 21.34 -8.39 9.48
C ALA A 377 19.96 -7.81 9.82
N MET A 378 19.28 -7.23 8.84
CA MET A 378 17.99 -6.63 9.04
C MET A 378 16.87 -7.66 9.24
N LEU A 379 16.87 -8.74 8.44
CA LEU A 379 15.93 -9.84 8.63
C LEU A 379 16.13 -10.54 9.97
N VAL A 380 17.38 -10.79 10.38
CA VAL A 380 17.70 -11.36 11.70
C VAL A 380 17.15 -10.46 12.81
N LEU A 381 17.33 -9.14 12.74
CA LEU A 381 16.80 -8.24 13.76
C LEU A 381 15.26 -8.31 13.85
N LEU A 382 14.56 -8.37 12.72
CA LEU A 382 13.10 -8.48 12.71
C LEU A 382 12.63 -9.82 13.25
N VAL A 383 13.28 -10.92 12.86
CA VAL A 383 12.98 -12.27 13.39
C VAL A 383 13.26 -12.34 14.89
N LEU A 384 14.35 -11.75 15.38
CA LEU A 384 14.64 -11.65 16.81
C LEU A 384 13.58 -10.83 17.54
N THR A 385 13.08 -9.76 16.93
CA THR A 385 12.00 -8.95 17.51
C THR A 385 10.72 -9.78 17.64
N LEU A 386 10.36 -10.59 16.64
CA LEU A 386 9.24 -11.54 16.74
C LEU A 386 9.47 -12.58 17.84
N ALA A 387 10.68 -13.12 17.95
CA ALA A 387 11.02 -14.11 18.98
C ALA A 387 10.90 -13.55 20.40
N ILE A 388 11.17 -12.25 20.59
CA ILE A 388 11.04 -11.57 21.89
C ILE A 388 9.57 -11.28 22.22
N VAL A 389 8.74 -10.96 21.23
CA VAL A 389 7.33 -10.57 21.44
C VAL A 389 6.40 -11.78 21.50
N ALA A 390 6.76 -12.89 20.84
CA ALA A 390 5.91 -14.07 20.81
C ALA A 390 5.76 -14.70 22.21
N PRO A 391 4.54 -15.05 22.63
CA PRO A 391 4.28 -15.64 23.95
C PRO A 391 4.80 -17.08 24.08
N ASN A 392 4.86 -17.84 22.97
CA ASN A 392 5.32 -19.22 22.95
C ASN A 392 6.01 -19.54 21.60
N VAL A 393 6.72 -20.68 21.54
CA VAL A 393 7.50 -21.09 20.34
C VAL A 393 6.59 -21.39 19.14
N THR A 394 5.40 -21.93 19.36
CA THR A 394 4.42 -22.22 18.30
C THR A 394 3.93 -20.94 17.64
N THR A 395 3.53 -19.94 18.43
CA THR A 395 3.15 -18.61 17.92
C THR A 395 4.31 -17.95 17.17
N PHE A 396 5.53 -18.06 17.70
CA PHE A 396 6.71 -17.58 16.98
C PHE A 396 6.88 -18.25 15.61
N LEU A 397 6.77 -19.58 15.52
CA LEU A 397 6.90 -20.31 14.25
C LEU A 397 5.79 -19.95 13.27
N ASN A 398 4.55 -19.75 13.73
CA ASN A 398 3.43 -19.31 12.91
C ASN A 398 3.67 -17.88 12.39
N GLN A 399 4.12 -16.96 13.25
CA GLN A 399 4.47 -15.58 12.85
C GLN A 399 5.68 -15.52 11.93
N PHE A 400 6.68 -16.38 12.13
CA PHE A 400 7.83 -16.50 11.24
C PHE A 400 7.41 -17.00 9.86
N SER A 401 6.58 -18.04 9.81
CA SER A 401 6.01 -18.56 8.56
C SER A 401 5.16 -17.49 7.87
N ALA A 402 4.42 -16.69 8.64
CA ALA A 402 3.67 -15.53 8.17
C ALA A 402 4.53 -14.47 7.50
N MET A 403 5.64 -14.11 8.14
CA MET A 403 6.55 -13.10 7.67
C MET A 403 7.10 -13.41 6.26
N PHE A 404 7.25 -14.69 5.91
CA PHE A 404 7.78 -15.12 4.62
C PHE A 404 6.75 -15.76 3.68
N GLY A 405 5.48 -15.85 4.08
CA GLY A 405 4.46 -16.50 3.26
C GLY A 405 4.65 -18.02 3.13
N LEU A 406 5.27 -18.68 4.12
CA LEU A 406 5.56 -20.12 4.12
C LEU A 406 4.34 -20.95 4.57
N TRP A 407 3.26 -20.90 3.82
CA TRP A 407 2.02 -21.63 4.12
C TRP A 407 1.46 -22.28 2.86
N SER A 408 0.59 -23.28 3.06
CA SER A 408 -0.23 -23.76 1.95
C SER A 408 -1.10 -22.62 1.43
N PRO A 409 -1.13 -22.37 0.12
CA PRO A 409 -2.03 -21.41 -0.49
C PRO A 409 -3.48 -21.66 -0.04
N ARG A 410 -4.13 -20.63 0.54
CA ARG A 410 -5.54 -20.70 0.98
C ARG A 410 -6.45 -21.04 -0.20
N SER A 411 -7.49 -21.85 0.04
CA SER A 411 -8.50 -22.24 -0.96
C SER A 411 -9.72 -21.31 -1.03
N GLU A 412 -10.01 -20.57 0.06
CA GLU A 412 -11.27 -19.83 0.23
C GLU A 412 -11.05 -18.42 0.81
N GLY A 413 -12.08 -17.58 0.82
CA GLY A 413 -12.07 -16.27 1.50
C GLY A 413 -11.07 -15.27 0.94
N PHE A 414 -10.90 -15.23 -0.38
CA PHE A 414 -10.12 -14.20 -1.07
C PHE A 414 -10.85 -12.86 -1.07
N THR A 415 -10.10 -11.76 -1.14
CA THR A 415 -10.66 -10.43 -1.42
C THR A 415 -10.12 -9.88 -2.73
N GLY A 416 -10.87 -8.96 -3.33
CA GLY A 416 -10.49 -8.28 -4.56
C GLY A 416 -10.71 -9.10 -5.84
N PHE A 417 -9.80 -8.99 -6.82
CA PHE A 417 -9.97 -9.60 -8.14
C PHE A 417 -10.30 -11.11 -8.06
N TRP A 418 -9.58 -11.85 -7.22
CA TRP A 418 -9.73 -13.30 -7.10
C TRP A 418 -11.08 -13.74 -6.52
N ASN A 419 -11.74 -12.87 -5.73
CA ASN A 419 -13.08 -13.14 -5.18
C ASN A 419 -14.16 -13.24 -6.28
N TYR A 420 -13.98 -12.56 -7.42
CA TYR A 420 -15.03 -12.39 -8.42
C TYR A 420 -14.99 -13.37 -9.59
N PHE A 421 -13.83 -13.93 -9.89
CA PHE A 421 -13.63 -14.69 -11.12
C PHE A 421 -13.37 -16.17 -10.88
N ILE A 422 -12.66 -16.51 -9.80
CA ILE A 422 -12.13 -17.86 -9.63
C ILE A 422 -12.14 -18.27 -8.16
N TYR A 423 -13.11 -19.11 -7.80
CA TYR A 423 -13.24 -19.69 -6.46
C TYR A 423 -12.14 -20.73 -6.16
N SER A 424 -11.53 -21.34 -7.18
CA SER A 424 -10.47 -22.35 -7.03
C SER A 424 -9.06 -21.76 -7.18
N ASN A 425 -8.15 -22.17 -6.31
CA ASN A 425 -6.77 -21.69 -6.28
C ASN A 425 -5.93 -22.08 -7.53
N ASP A 426 -6.43 -23.01 -8.34
CA ASP A 426 -5.73 -23.62 -9.47
C ASP A 426 -5.24 -22.63 -10.52
N PHE A 427 -5.92 -21.50 -10.69
CA PHE A 427 -5.54 -20.49 -11.68
C PHE A 427 -4.50 -19.48 -11.16
N ARG A 428 -4.33 -19.38 -9.84
CA ARG A 428 -3.31 -18.51 -9.23
C ARG A 428 -1.93 -19.13 -9.30
N ILE A 429 -1.85 -20.46 -9.18
CA ILE A 429 -0.58 -21.20 -9.18
C ILE A 429 0.21 -20.97 -10.48
N PRO A 430 -0.36 -21.09 -11.70
CA PRO A 430 0.36 -20.77 -12.94
C PRO A 430 0.90 -19.34 -12.98
N ILE A 431 0.13 -18.36 -12.47
CA ILE A 431 0.57 -16.95 -12.42
C ILE A 431 1.72 -16.78 -11.44
N LEU A 432 1.63 -17.41 -10.26
CA LEU A 432 2.72 -17.44 -9.28
C LEU A 432 3.99 -18.08 -9.88
N VAL A 433 3.85 -19.22 -10.56
CA VAL A 433 4.98 -19.90 -11.22
C VAL A 433 5.60 -19.01 -12.28
N ALA A 434 4.79 -18.40 -13.16
CA ALA A 434 5.27 -17.47 -14.18
C ALA A 434 5.98 -16.25 -13.56
N PHE A 435 5.43 -15.72 -12.46
CA PHE A 435 6.04 -14.64 -11.68
C PHE A 435 7.39 -15.04 -11.09
N VAL A 436 7.51 -16.21 -10.48
CA VAL A 436 8.77 -16.72 -9.92
C VAL A 436 9.81 -16.92 -11.02
N ILE A 437 9.44 -17.53 -12.15
CA ILE A 437 10.31 -17.70 -13.31
C ILE A 437 10.80 -16.33 -13.80
N CYS A 438 9.90 -15.36 -13.90
CA CYS A 438 10.24 -14.00 -14.32
C CYS A 438 11.22 -13.32 -13.34
N ALA A 439 10.94 -13.39 -12.03
CA ALA A 439 11.80 -12.84 -10.99
C ALA A 439 13.20 -13.49 -10.99
N CYS A 440 13.28 -14.83 -11.07
CA CYS A 440 14.55 -15.54 -11.18
C CYS A 440 15.28 -15.25 -12.49
N GLY A 441 14.55 -15.09 -13.59
CA GLY A 441 15.10 -14.69 -14.89
C GLY A 441 15.85 -13.37 -14.85
N LEU A 442 15.48 -12.47 -13.94
CA LEU A 442 16.20 -11.21 -13.73
C LEU A 442 17.61 -11.38 -13.18
N ALA A 443 17.98 -12.56 -12.65
CA ALA A 443 19.38 -12.85 -12.33
C ALA A 443 20.27 -12.82 -13.58
N PHE A 444 19.72 -13.20 -14.74
CA PHE A 444 20.46 -13.35 -16.00
C PHE A 444 20.19 -12.19 -16.96
N TRP A 445 18.94 -11.73 -17.04
CA TRP A 445 18.52 -10.67 -17.97
C TRP A 445 18.06 -9.41 -17.22
N PRO A 446 18.34 -8.19 -17.69
CA PRO A 446 19.30 -7.86 -18.75
C PRO A 446 20.73 -8.23 -18.34
N ALA A 447 21.59 -8.50 -19.33
CA ALA A 447 22.97 -8.95 -19.10
C ALA A 447 23.82 -7.88 -18.38
N GLN A 448 23.66 -6.61 -18.76
CA GLN A 448 24.24 -5.48 -18.04
C GLN A 448 23.15 -4.75 -17.27
N LYS A 449 23.32 -4.69 -15.95
CA LYS A 449 22.39 -4.02 -15.04
C LYS A 449 22.94 -2.67 -14.62
N ASN A 450 22.15 -1.63 -14.84
CA ASN A 450 22.41 -0.27 -14.41
C ASN A 450 21.27 0.24 -13.50
N LEU A 451 21.40 1.45 -12.94
CA LEU A 451 20.36 2.04 -12.10
C LEU A 451 18.98 2.12 -12.79
N GLY A 452 18.95 2.36 -14.10
CA GLY A 452 17.71 2.32 -14.89
C GLY A 452 17.03 0.96 -14.83
N THR A 453 17.77 -0.13 -15.09
CA THR A 453 17.23 -1.50 -14.97
C THR A 453 16.77 -1.83 -13.56
N MET A 454 17.47 -1.34 -12.53
CA MET A 454 17.10 -1.53 -11.13
C MET A 454 15.75 -0.87 -10.82
N LEU A 455 15.52 0.35 -11.32
CA LEU A 455 14.25 1.06 -11.15
C LEU A 455 13.11 0.34 -11.87
N SER A 456 13.26 0.04 -13.17
CA SER A 456 12.16 -0.51 -13.96
C SER A 456 11.82 -1.94 -13.61
N CYS A 457 12.83 -2.82 -13.45
CA CYS A 457 12.59 -4.21 -13.11
C CYS A 457 12.11 -4.37 -11.66
N SER A 458 12.56 -3.52 -10.72
CA SER A 458 11.99 -3.55 -9.36
C SER A 458 10.54 -3.10 -9.35
N ALA A 459 10.18 -2.04 -10.09
CA ALA A 459 8.79 -1.65 -10.28
C ALA A 459 7.96 -2.76 -10.94
N ALA A 460 8.52 -3.45 -11.94
CA ALA A 460 7.85 -4.52 -12.68
C ALA A 460 7.52 -5.70 -11.78
N ILE A 461 8.48 -6.17 -10.98
CA ILE A 461 8.27 -7.29 -10.06
C ILE A 461 7.31 -6.92 -8.94
N MET A 462 7.43 -5.73 -8.35
CA MET A 462 6.49 -5.29 -7.31
C MET A 462 5.06 -5.12 -7.84
N LEU A 463 4.90 -4.72 -9.09
CA LEU A 463 3.60 -4.69 -9.76
C LEU A 463 3.12 -6.10 -10.14
N ALA A 464 3.99 -6.95 -10.68
CA ALA A 464 3.64 -8.31 -11.06
C ALA A 464 3.22 -9.17 -9.85
N ALA A 465 3.75 -8.87 -8.65
CA ALA A 465 3.33 -9.50 -7.41
C ALA A 465 1.82 -9.28 -7.11
N GLN A 466 1.24 -8.19 -7.58
CA GLN A 466 -0.18 -7.87 -7.39
C GLN A 466 -1.12 -8.87 -8.08
N PHE A 467 -0.65 -9.56 -9.12
CA PHE A 467 -1.46 -10.48 -9.89
C PHE A 467 -1.81 -11.74 -9.12
N TRP A 468 -0.91 -12.24 -8.27
CA TRP A 468 -1.16 -13.45 -7.48
C TRP A 468 -1.42 -13.15 -5.99
N HIS A 469 -1.35 -11.87 -5.61
CA HIS A 469 -1.71 -11.38 -4.27
C HIS A 469 -3.15 -11.79 -3.91
N ALA A 470 -3.32 -12.45 -2.76
CA ALA A 470 -4.60 -13.05 -2.37
C ALA A 470 -5.69 -12.02 -2.02
N ASN A 471 -5.29 -10.92 -1.37
CA ASN A 471 -6.21 -9.94 -0.81
C ASN A 471 -6.00 -8.57 -1.48
N ASP A 472 -7.04 -7.98 -2.06
CA ASP A 472 -7.01 -6.63 -2.64
C ASP A 472 -5.89 -6.40 -3.70
N GLY A 473 -5.48 -7.46 -4.39
CA GLY A 473 -4.47 -7.39 -5.44
C GLY A 473 -4.81 -6.30 -6.46
N THR A 474 -3.78 -5.60 -6.95
CA THR A 474 -3.80 -4.44 -7.88
C THR A 474 -4.07 -3.07 -7.25
N THR A 475 -4.44 -2.99 -5.98
CA THR A 475 -4.71 -1.72 -5.28
C THR A 475 -3.49 -1.13 -4.54
N TYR A 476 -2.45 -1.94 -4.32
CA TYR A 476 -1.22 -1.56 -3.59
C TYR A 476 -0.25 -0.74 -4.46
N LEU A 477 -0.70 0.42 -4.93
CA LEU A 477 0.06 1.26 -5.86
C LEU A 477 1.40 1.76 -5.29
N ALA A 478 1.48 2.08 -3.99
CA ALA A 478 2.73 2.57 -3.38
C ALA A 478 3.90 1.58 -3.46
N TRP A 479 3.65 0.28 -3.62
CA TRP A 479 4.71 -0.73 -3.72
C TRP A 479 5.56 -0.58 -4.98
N TYR A 480 4.98 -0.02 -6.06
CA TYR A 480 5.65 0.08 -7.36
C TYR A 480 5.57 1.47 -7.99
N MET A 481 4.56 2.29 -7.68
CA MET A 481 4.37 3.63 -8.26
C MET A 481 5.59 4.55 -8.13
N PRO A 482 6.23 4.69 -6.96
CA PRO A 482 7.39 5.58 -6.85
C PRO A 482 8.53 5.15 -7.79
N LEU A 483 8.76 3.84 -7.93
CA LEU A 483 9.78 3.28 -8.81
C LEU A 483 9.37 3.36 -10.29
N LEU A 484 8.09 3.21 -10.61
CA LEU A 484 7.54 3.46 -11.94
C LEU A 484 7.75 4.93 -12.33
N LEU A 485 7.40 5.87 -11.46
CA LEU A 485 7.56 7.29 -11.71
C LEU A 485 9.04 7.64 -11.89
N LEU A 486 9.92 7.17 -11.02
CA LEU A 486 11.37 7.32 -11.21
C LEU A 486 11.85 6.70 -12.53
N THR A 487 11.26 5.60 -12.97
CA THR A 487 11.53 4.99 -14.28
C THR A 487 11.09 5.87 -15.45
N VAL A 488 9.96 6.57 -15.33
CA VAL A 488 9.43 7.47 -16.36
C VAL A 488 10.24 8.77 -16.43
N PHE A 489 10.65 9.32 -15.28
CA PHE A 489 11.33 10.63 -15.19
C PHE A 489 12.86 10.56 -15.28
N ARG A 490 13.47 9.38 -15.19
CA ARG A 490 14.94 9.29 -15.21
C ARG A 490 15.54 9.73 -16.55
N PRO A 491 16.75 10.32 -16.52
CA PRO A 491 17.57 10.52 -17.71
C PRO A 491 18.19 9.20 -18.18
N ASN A 492 19.11 9.25 -19.16
CA ASN A 492 19.93 8.09 -19.47
C ASN A 492 20.88 7.79 -18.29
N LEU A 493 20.89 6.54 -17.83
CA LEU A 493 21.67 6.06 -16.69
C LEU A 493 22.50 4.81 -17.04
N GLU A 494 22.82 4.62 -18.33
CA GLU A 494 23.59 3.46 -18.83
C GLU A 494 24.97 3.33 -18.17
N ASP A 495 25.59 4.44 -17.77
CA ASP A 495 26.88 4.49 -17.08
C ASP A 495 26.83 4.04 -15.62
N ARG A 496 25.63 3.98 -15.02
CA ARG A 496 25.43 3.70 -13.58
C ARG A 496 25.40 2.20 -13.28
N VAL A 497 26.46 1.49 -13.68
CA VAL A 497 26.69 0.07 -13.39
C VAL A 497 27.46 -0.09 -12.08
N ALA A 498 27.23 -1.18 -11.34
CA ALA A 498 27.84 -1.46 -10.05
C ALA A 498 29.38 -1.30 -10.05
N LEU A 499 30.08 -1.77 -11.09
CA LEU A 499 31.53 -1.64 -11.22
C LEU A 499 32.02 -0.18 -11.19
N HIS A 500 31.27 0.74 -11.78
CA HIS A 500 31.66 2.14 -11.87
C HIS A 500 31.29 2.96 -10.63
N VAL A 501 30.15 2.63 -10.02
CA VAL A 501 29.58 3.46 -8.94
C VAL A 501 29.94 2.99 -7.52
N ILE A 502 30.48 1.78 -7.38
CA ILE A 502 30.82 1.17 -6.08
C ILE A 502 32.34 1.14 -5.90
N GLY A 503 32.80 1.58 -4.73
CA GLY A 503 34.21 1.51 -4.35
C GLY A 503 34.66 0.10 -3.95
N GLU A 504 35.92 -0.22 -4.23
CA GLU A 504 36.54 -1.51 -3.88
C GLU A 504 36.64 -1.73 -2.37
N GLY A 505 36.87 -0.66 -1.60
CA GLY A 505 36.97 -0.72 -0.13
C GLY A 505 35.63 -0.72 0.60
N TRP A 506 35.65 -1.18 1.86
CA TRP A 506 34.49 -1.15 2.77
C TRP A 506 34.16 0.27 3.25
N LEU A 507 35.16 1.14 3.30
CA LEU A 507 35.01 2.54 3.69
C LEU A 507 34.73 3.42 2.45
N PRO A 508 33.95 4.50 2.60
CA PRO A 508 33.91 5.56 1.60
C PRO A 508 35.34 5.97 1.23
N ARG A 509 35.67 6.02 -0.05
CA ARG A 509 36.86 6.77 -0.49
C ARG A 509 36.59 8.22 -0.12
N ARG A 510 37.19 8.72 0.98
CA ARG A 510 37.25 10.16 1.26
C ARG A 510 37.91 10.75 0.02
N MET A 511 37.26 11.66 -0.68
CA MET A 511 37.86 12.35 -1.82
C MET A 511 39.07 13.14 -1.31
N THR A 512 40.24 12.50 -1.30
CA THR A 512 41.55 13.13 -1.16
C THR A 512 42.03 13.67 -2.50
N VAL A 513 41.11 14.19 -3.33
CA VAL A 513 41.48 14.80 -4.62
C VAL A 513 41.91 16.26 -4.43
N ALA A 514 41.45 16.94 -3.37
CA ALA A 514 41.81 18.34 -3.13
C ALA A 514 43.22 18.56 -2.52
N LYS A 515 44.01 17.50 -2.26
CA LYS A 515 45.34 17.62 -1.62
C LYS A 515 46.51 17.22 -2.51
N GLU A 516 46.27 16.53 -3.63
CA GLU A 516 47.33 16.18 -4.59
C GLU A 516 47.49 17.25 -5.67
N GLU A 517 46.41 17.92 -6.10
CA GLU A 517 46.51 19.06 -7.03
C GLU A 517 47.17 20.30 -6.42
N LYS A 518 47.12 20.47 -5.09
CA LYS A 518 47.84 21.53 -4.37
C LYS A 518 49.30 21.20 -4.04
N LYS A 519 49.76 20.00 -4.40
CA LYS A 519 51.17 19.59 -4.25
C LYS A 519 51.90 19.50 -5.60
N ALA A 520 51.17 19.67 -6.70
CA ALA A 520 51.66 19.67 -8.07
C ALA A 520 51.52 21.04 -8.78
N ALA A 521 51.04 22.06 -8.07
CA ALA A 521 51.08 23.48 -8.41
C ALA A 521 51.84 24.23 -7.32
#